data_AF-A0A498E1X0-F1
#
_entry.id   AF-A0A498E1X0-F1
#
_cell.length_a   1.000
_cell.length_b   1.000
_cell.length_c   1.000
_cell.angle_alpha   90.00
_cell.angle_beta   90.00
_cell.angle_gamma   90.00
#
_symmetry.space_group_name_H-M   'P 1'
#
loop_
_entity.id
_entity.type
_entity.pdbx_description
1 polymer ?
#
loop_
_entity_poly.entity_id
_entity_poly.type
_entity_poly.pdbx_seq_one_letter_code
_entity_poly.pdbx_strand_id
1 'polypeptide(L)'
;MAVPTETVAADLDRWTLERLPRLNSAVLDGSSPPEAMAKEVTETLAALPDPDAWSTAEARRVLVHLSLSGASLVRHYQERGIAPADQPALPLSLVPVGTGTAPFADYFVRLASRPEIGHPVRDSYAALVRWNTPTAEVRRDGEVLGRLPGVFGDDSIRTYTGEPGEAAFLVLLKKAEALELAANTVLLDFFGNGDPAADGGRGPDLLGTEAVERMHTAGALLAGVHRLNLDFPRLPAREQLRTDHFMDVLRQFATHWSPGDIPPSGAQDVEYLKRDLILGIDFPGYFAAVRRQFPALLAEERAALLSLADRTSLPARVLAAVRDSGADPARTPALAACYFLLQVNARVSASHFMLTEKYLFKPHRQREEAGLPDGPLVSHQAGTTGIVERTLRRLLDGRKRHALTFLDGADRGELLRTAGLAGEHRASSEDTDAMVRFTRQVDIA
;
A
#
# COMPACT_ATOMS: atom_id res chain seq x y z
N MET A 1 40.14 -8.39 8.97
CA MET A 1 39.53 -8.12 7.65
C MET A 1 38.09 -7.73 7.91
N ALA A 2 37.62 -6.62 7.33
CA ALA A 2 36.20 -6.26 7.41
C ALA A 2 35.37 -7.33 6.67
N VAL A 3 34.27 -7.76 7.26
CA VAL A 3 33.32 -8.67 6.59
C VAL A 3 32.65 -7.89 5.45
N PRO A 4 32.55 -8.45 4.22
CA PRO A 4 31.86 -7.79 3.13
C PRO A 4 30.40 -7.47 3.47
N THR A 5 29.91 -6.31 3.04
CA THR A 5 28.53 -5.85 3.29
C THR A 5 27.49 -6.86 2.80
N GLU A 6 27.75 -7.48 1.64
CA GLU A 6 26.90 -8.53 1.06
C GLU A 6 26.73 -9.75 1.98
N THR A 7 27.81 -10.19 2.63
CA THR A 7 27.76 -11.32 3.58
C THR A 7 26.92 -10.97 4.80
N VAL A 8 27.13 -9.77 5.35
CA VAL A 8 26.34 -9.27 6.49
C VAL A 8 24.85 -9.14 6.13
N ALA A 9 24.54 -8.65 4.94
CA ALA A 9 23.16 -8.53 4.46
C ALA A 9 22.49 -9.90 4.29
N ALA A 10 23.20 -10.90 3.74
CA ALA A 10 22.67 -12.26 3.57
C ALA A 10 22.42 -12.98 4.90
N ASP A 11 23.27 -12.75 5.91
CA ASP A 11 23.07 -13.31 7.26
C ASP A 11 21.85 -12.67 7.94
N LEU A 12 21.71 -11.34 7.87
CA LEU A 12 20.56 -10.62 8.41
C LEU A 12 19.24 -11.05 7.73
N ASP A 13 19.30 -11.26 6.42
CA ASP A 13 18.14 -11.68 5.65
C ASP A 13 17.64 -13.07 6.05
N ARG A 14 18.55 -14.05 6.11
CA ARG A 14 18.25 -15.41 6.58
C ARG A 14 17.71 -15.41 8.01
N TRP A 15 18.30 -14.61 8.89
CA TRP A 15 17.80 -14.46 10.26
C TRP A 15 16.37 -13.89 10.26
N THR A 16 16.09 -12.87 9.45
CA THR A 16 14.75 -12.28 9.36
C THR A 16 13.72 -13.27 8.81
N LEU A 17 14.09 -14.11 7.83
CA LEU A 17 13.19 -15.12 7.26
C LEU A 17 12.90 -16.28 8.21
N GLU A 18 13.89 -16.74 8.98
CA GLU A 18 13.78 -18.00 9.73
C GLU A 18 13.68 -17.82 11.24
N ARG A 19 14.43 -16.88 11.82
CA ARG A 19 14.58 -16.72 13.26
C ARG A 19 13.58 -15.73 13.83
N LEU A 20 13.41 -14.57 13.20
CA LEU A 20 12.48 -13.54 13.68
C LEU A 20 11.03 -14.08 13.84
N PRO A 21 10.43 -14.79 12.86
CA PRO A 21 9.16 -15.48 13.02
C PRO A 21 9.06 -16.40 14.25
N ARG A 22 10.11 -17.19 14.49
CA ARG A 22 10.15 -18.15 15.61
C ARG A 22 10.23 -17.41 16.95
N LEU A 23 11.03 -16.36 17.03
CA LEU A 23 11.13 -15.51 18.22
C LEU A 23 9.80 -14.82 18.52
N ASN A 24 9.16 -14.23 17.51
CA ASN A 24 7.85 -13.60 17.67
C ASN A 24 6.82 -14.61 18.17
N SER A 25 6.77 -15.80 17.57
CA SER A 25 5.86 -16.87 18.00
C SER A 25 6.12 -17.31 19.45
N ALA A 26 7.39 -17.45 19.83
CA ALA A 26 7.77 -17.84 21.20
C ALA A 26 7.44 -16.77 22.26
N VAL A 27 7.47 -15.48 21.91
CA VAL A 27 7.05 -14.42 22.83
C VAL A 27 5.52 -14.36 22.94
N LEU A 28 4.83 -14.52 21.81
CA LEU A 28 3.37 -14.55 21.71
C LEU A 28 2.75 -15.71 22.51
N ASP A 29 3.33 -16.91 22.42
CA ASP A 29 2.85 -18.09 23.16
C ASP A 29 3.32 -18.13 24.63
N GLY A 30 4.18 -17.18 25.03
CA GLY A 30 4.71 -17.04 26.38
C GLY A 30 5.85 -18.00 26.73
N SER A 31 6.39 -18.75 25.76
CA SER A 31 7.55 -19.62 25.95
C SER A 31 8.88 -18.85 26.04
N SER A 32 8.91 -17.58 25.65
CA SER A 32 10.08 -16.70 25.74
C SER A 32 9.71 -15.29 26.23
N PRO A 33 10.54 -14.64 27.06
CA PRO A 33 10.33 -13.25 27.45
C PRO A 33 10.83 -12.27 26.36
N PRO A 34 10.29 -11.04 26.24
CA PRO A 34 10.74 -10.04 25.26
C PRO A 34 12.24 -9.70 25.31
N GLU A 35 12.85 -9.80 26.49
CA GLU A 35 14.29 -9.56 26.71
C GLU A 35 15.16 -10.58 25.96
N ALA A 36 14.70 -11.82 25.83
CA ALA A 36 15.41 -12.85 25.06
C ALA A 36 15.44 -12.51 23.56
N MET A 37 14.34 -11.97 23.03
CA MET A 37 14.30 -11.44 21.67
C MET A 37 15.25 -10.24 21.52
N ALA A 38 15.22 -9.28 22.45
CA ALA A 38 16.11 -8.12 22.39
C ALA A 38 17.58 -8.51 22.37
N LYS A 39 17.96 -9.55 23.12
CA LYS A 39 19.29 -10.13 23.10
C LYS A 39 19.65 -10.70 21.71
N GLU A 40 18.82 -11.57 21.14
CA GLU A 40 19.11 -12.18 19.83
C GLU A 40 19.13 -11.14 18.70
N VAL A 41 18.25 -10.13 18.76
CA VAL A 41 18.30 -8.98 17.84
C VAL A 41 19.62 -8.23 17.97
N THR A 42 20.06 -7.93 19.20
CA THR A 42 21.34 -7.26 19.45
C THR A 42 22.51 -8.03 18.86
N GLU A 43 22.57 -9.34 19.11
CA GLU A 43 23.63 -10.22 18.59
C GLU A 43 23.64 -10.25 17.04
N THR A 44 22.46 -10.29 16.42
CA THR A 44 22.30 -10.29 14.96
C THR A 44 22.74 -8.96 14.34
N LEU A 45 22.40 -7.84 14.98
CA LEU A 45 22.67 -6.50 14.46
C LEU A 45 24.08 -5.98 14.80
N ALA A 46 24.82 -6.64 15.68
CA ALA A 46 26.16 -6.21 16.11
C ALA A 46 27.18 -6.15 14.97
N ALA A 47 27.02 -6.98 13.93
CA ALA A 47 27.94 -7.05 12.80
C ALA A 47 27.66 -6.04 11.69
N LEU A 48 26.60 -5.21 11.81
CA LEU A 48 26.30 -4.23 10.77
C LEU A 48 27.45 -3.20 10.62
N PRO A 49 27.84 -2.85 9.38
CA PRO A 49 28.80 -1.78 9.11
C PRO A 49 28.17 -0.41 9.43
N ASP A 50 28.95 0.67 9.29
CA ASP A 50 28.40 2.02 9.41
C ASP A 50 27.26 2.26 8.37
N PRO A 51 26.18 2.98 8.71
CA PRO A 51 25.08 3.31 7.81
C PRO A 51 25.51 3.85 6.43
N ASP A 52 26.62 4.57 6.37
CA ASP A 52 27.12 5.21 5.15
C ASP A 52 27.90 4.24 4.25
N ALA A 53 28.22 3.04 4.74
CA ALA A 53 28.92 2.00 3.97
C ALA A 53 28.01 1.24 2.99
N TRP A 54 26.70 1.31 3.18
CA TRP A 54 25.72 0.62 2.33
C TRP A 54 25.47 1.36 1.03
N SER A 55 25.39 0.64 -0.09
CA SER A 55 24.75 1.18 -1.29
C SER A 55 23.27 1.49 -1.04
N THR A 56 22.65 2.29 -1.91
CA THR A 56 21.21 2.61 -1.81
C THR A 56 20.34 1.36 -1.82
N ALA A 57 20.68 0.37 -2.65
CA ALA A 57 19.93 -0.88 -2.76
C ALA A 57 20.04 -1.72 -1.48
N GLU A 58 21.26 -1.88 -0.96
CA GLU A 58 21.50 -2.59 0.31
C GLU A 58 20.83 -1.88 1.48
N ALA A 59 20.93 -0.55 1.56
CA ALA A 59 20.31 0.23 2.62
C ALA A 59 18.79 0.06 2.66
N ARG A 60 18.11 -0.02 1.50
CA ARG A 60 16.68 -0.33 1.45
C ARG A 60 16.38 -1.75 1.95
N ARG A 61 17.18 -2.76 1.60
CA ARG A 61 17.04 -4.14 2.13
C ARG A 61 17.21 -4.15 3.65
N VAL A 62 18.26 -3.50 4.16
CA VAL A 62 18.52 -3.38 5.60
C VAL A 62 17.36 -2.68 6.31
N LEU A 63 16.79 -1.61 5.73
CA LEU A 63 15.62 -0.93 6.28
C LEU A 63 14.39 -1.85 6.38
N VAL A 64 14.19 -2.82 5.49
CA VAL A 64 13.11 -3.81 5.64
C VAL A 64 13.34 -4.68 6.87
N HIS A 65 14.55 -5.22 7.05
CA HIS A 65 14.90 -6.05 8.21
C HIS A 65 14.80 -5.28 9.53
N LEU A 66 15.30 -4.04 9.56
CA LEU A 66 15.19 -3.16 10.72
C LEU A 66 13.73 -2.81 10.99
N SER A 67 12.91 -2.57 9.97
CA SER A 67 11.47 -2.29 10.16
C SER A 67 10.76 -3.44 10.87
N LEU A 68 11.00 -4.69 10.44
CA LEU A 68 10.38 -5.87 11.02
C LEU A 68 10.88 -6.14 12.45
N SER A 69 12.19 -6.09 12.67
CA SER A 69 12.78 -6.33 13.99
C SER A 69 12.43 -5.23 14.99
N GLY A 70 12.49 -3.96 14.59
CA GLY A 70 12.11 -2.81 15.41
C GLY A 70 10.65 -2.86 15.84
N ALA A 71 9.72 -3.10 14.90
CA ALA A 71 8.31 -3.25 15.21
C ALA A 71 8.03 -4.45 16.13
N SER A 72 8.77 -5.55 15.97
CA SER A 72 8.66 -6.72 16.85
C SER A 72 9.07 -6.39 18.29
N LEU A 73 10.23 -5.74 18.48
CA LEU A 73 10.70 -5.33 19.80
C LEU A 73 9.70 -4.40 20.49
N VAL A 74 9.27 -3.37 19.77
CA VAL A 74 8.35 -2.34 20.28
C VAL A 74 7.01 -2.96 20.68
N ARG A 75 6.43 -3.81 19.82
CA ARG A 75 5.20 -4.55 20.12
C ARG A 75 5.30 -5.28 21.45
N HIS A 76 6.28 -6.17 21.60
CA HIS A 76 6.32 -7.07 22.76
C HIS A 76 6.59 -6.37 24.08
N TYR A 77 7.43 -5.33 24.06
CA TYR A 77 7.69 -4.54 25.27
C TYR A 77 6.48 -3.70 25.68
N GLN A 78 5.73 -3.13 24.72
CA GLN A 78 4.50 -2.42 25.04
C GLN A 78 3.42 -3.38 25.54
N GLU A 79 3.24 -4.54 24.92
CA GLU A 79 2.21 -5.53 25.30
C GLU A 79 2.40 -6.01 26.74
N ARG A 80 3.66 -6.13 27.19
CA ARG A 80 4.01 -6.53 28.54
C ARG A 80 4.05 -5.36 29.55
N GLY A 81 3.77 -4.13 29.11
CA GLY A 81 3.83 -2.94 29.96
C GLY A 81 5.24 -2.59 30.44
N ILE A 82 6.28 -3.08 29.75
CA ILE A 82 7.69 -2.80 30.07
C ILE A 82 8.07 -1.41 29.55
N ALA A 83 7.59 -1.04 28.37
CA ALA A 83 7.75 0.31 27.83
C ALA A 83 6.65 1.25 28.36
N PRO A 84 7.00 2.41 28.97
CA PRO A 84 6.03 3.43 29.34
C PRO A 84 5.24 3.93 28.12
N ALA A 85 3.97 4.28 28.30
CA ALA A 85 3.10 4.74 27.22
C ALA A 85 3.58 6.04 26.55
N ASP A 86 4.31 6.89 27.28
CA ASP A 86 4.95 8.10 26.77
C ASP A 86 6.33 7.84 26.13
N GLN A 87 6.88 6.63 26.27
CA GLN A 87 8.18 6.21 25.72
C GLN A 87 8.09 4.86 24.98
N PRO A 88 7.23 4.75 23.94
CA PRO A 88 6.98 3.49 23.26
C PRO A 88 8.22 2.86 22.59
N ALA A 89 9.18 3.66 22.12
CA ALA A 89 10.45 3.20 21.53
C ALA A 89 11.59 2.95 22.55
N LEU A 90 11.33 2.95 23.86
CA LEU A 90 12.34 2.59 24.86
C LEU A 90 13.17 1.35 24.47
N PRO A 91 12.58 0.24 23.97
CA PRO A 91 13.35 -0.95 23.60
C PRO A 91 14.38 -0.69 22.50
N LEU A 92 14.08 0.22 21.56
CA LEU A 92 14.99 0.57 20.47
C LEU A 92 16.22 1.34 20.97
N SER A 93 16.08 2.11 22.06
CA SER A 93 17.23 2.79 22.67
C SER A 93 18.19 1.85 23.39
N LEU A 94 17.73 0.63 23.73
CA LEU A 94 18.49 -0.37 24.50
C LEU A 94 19.22 -1.39 23.61
N VAL A 95 18.95 -1.38 22.31
CA VAL A 95 19.55 -2.31 21.35
C VAL A 95 20.69 -1.59 20.61
N PRO A 96 21.97 -1.91 20.91
CA PRO A 96 23.09 -1.39 20.12
C PRO A 96 23.15 -2.10 18.77
N VAL A 97 23.49 -1.34 17.73
CA VAL A 97 23.54 -1.78 16.33
C VAL A 97 24.90 -1.44 15.74
N GLY A 98 25.42 -2.42 14.99
CA GLY A 98 26.65 -2.32 14.24
C GLY A 98 27.92 -2.26 15.09
N THR A 99 29.05 -2.27 14.39
CA THR A 99 30.39 -2.29 15.00
C THR A 99 30.70 -1.06 15.84
N GLY A 100 30.05 0.07 15.55
CA GLY A 100 30.10 1.30 16.34
C GLY A 100 29.16 1.31 17.55
N THR A 101 28.33 0.27 17.75
CA THR A 101 27.38 0.15 18.86
C THR A 101 26.39 1.33 18.99
N ALA A 102 25.95 1.87 17.85
CA ALA A 102 24.99 2.98 17.85
C ALA A 102 23.61 2.50 18.34
N PRO A 103 22.82 3.31 19.05
CA PRO A 103 21.43 2.95 19.36
C PRO A 103 20.64 2.60 18.09
N PHE A 104 19.75 1.61 18.16
CA PHE A 104 18.96 1.14 17.01
C PHE A 104 18.24 2.30 16.31
N ALA A 105 17.58 3.16 17.08
CA ALA A 105 16.84 4.30 16.54
C ALA A 105 17.76 5.25 15.74
N ASP A 106 18.96 5.52 16.25
CA ASP A 106 19.92 6.41 15.59
C ASP A 106 20.46 5.78 14.30
N TYR A 107 20.77 4.49 14.33
CA TYR A 107 21.20 3.74 13.15
C TYR A 107 20.10 3.74 12.06
N PHE A 108 18.85 3.50 12.47
CA PHE A 108 17.69 3.55 11.56
C PHE A 108 17.51 4.93 10.94
N VAL A 109 17.54 5.99 11.76
CA VAL A 109 17.38 7.39 11.32
C VAL A 109 18.47 7.76 10.32
N ARG A 110 19.73 7.39 10.58
CA ARG A 110 20.86 7.66 9.67
C ARG A 110 20.64 7.01 8.30
N LEU A 111 20.20 5.75 8.26
CA LEU A 111 19.83 5.10 6.99
C LEU A 111 18.65 5.80 6.32
N ALA A 112 17.52 5.94 7.02
CA ALA A 112 16.28 6.44 6.45
C ALA A 112 16.39 7.88 5.92
N SER A 113 17.20 8.72 6.57
CA SER A 113 17.40 10.13 6.24
C SER A 113 18.29 10.38 5.02
N ARG A 114 18.89 9.34 4.45
CA ARG A 114 19.65 9.45 3.21
C ARG A 114 18.75 9.97 2.08
N PRO A 115 19.10 11.07 1.40
CA PRO A 115 18.23 11.71 0.40
C PRO A 115 17.74 10.78 -0.71
N GLU A 116 18.59 9.86 -1.15
CA GLU A 116 18.31 8.87 -2.21
C GLU A 116 17.40 7.71 -1.77
N ILE A 117 17.20 7.56 -0.46
CA ILE A 117 16.27 6.59 0.11
C ILE A 117 14.92 7.27 0.36
N GLY A 118 14.92 8.45 0.98
CA GLY A 118 13.71 9.24 1.23
C GLY A 118 12.68 8.54 2.12
N HIS A 119 13.12 7.59 2.96
CA HIS A 119 12.26 6.77 3.82
C HIS A 119 11.87 7.53 5.10
N PRO A 120 10.67 7.29 5.67
CA PRO A 120 10.35 7.80 7.01
C PRO A 120 11.28 7.22 8.08
N VAL A 121 11.44 7.91 9.21
CA VAL A 121 12.35 7.51 10.29
C VAL A 121 11.78 6.42 11.23
N ARG A 122 10.89 5.58 10.71
CA ARG A 122 10.34 4.38 11.34
C ARG A 122 9.94 3.35 10.29
N ASP A 123 9.53 2.16 10.70
CA ASP A 123 8.89 1.19 9.79
C ASP A 123 7.73 1.83 9.01
N SER A 124 7.54 1.38 7.76
CA SER A 124 6.58 1.99 6.83
C SER A 124 5.86 0.94 5.98
N TYR A 125 4.74 1.33 5.37
CA TYR A 125 4.09 0.51 4.34
C TYR A 125 5.05 0.20 3.18
N ALA A 126 5.91 1.15 2.80
CA ALA A 126 6.90 0.94 1.75
C ALA A 126 7.86 -0.21 2.10
N ALA A 127 8.41 -0.21 3.31
CA ALA A 127 9.32 -1.27 3.77
C ALA A 127 8.58 -2.61 3.94
N LEU A 128 7.40 -2.60 4.59
CA LEU A 128 6.67 -3.83 4.94
C LEU A 128 6.06 -4.53 3.72
N VAL A 129 5.56 -3.76 2.74
CA VAL A 129 4.85 -4.29 1.58
C VAL A 129 5.70 -4.14 0.32
N ARG A 130 5.97 -2.92 -0.12
CA ARG A 130 6.55 -2.67 -1.45
C ARG A 130 7.94 -3.25 -1.61
N TRP A 131 8.85 -2.92 -0.71
CA TRP A 131 10.24 -3.36 -0.81
C TRP A 131 10.39 -4.84 -0.46
N ASN A 132 9.63 -5.31 0.52
CA ASN A 132 9.66 -6.69 1.02
C ASN A 132 9.13 -7.74 0.03
N THR A 133 8.07 -7.43 -0.70
CA THR A 133 7.48 -8.37 -1.66
C THR A 133 8.21 -8.33 -3.01
N PRO A 134 8.24 -9.44 -3.78
CA PRO A 134 8.88 -9.50 -5.08
C PRO A 134 8.37 -8.41 -6.04
N THR A 135 9.19 -8.07 -7.03
CA THR A 135 8.82 -7.09 -8.05
C THR A 135 7.57 -7.54 -8.78
N ALA A 136 6.52 -6.73 -8.73
CA ALA A 136 5.29 -6.98 -9.47
C ALA A 136 5.34 -6.23 -10.81
N GLU A 137 5.04 -6.93 -11.88
CA GLU A 137 4.94 -6.38 -13.23
C GLU A 137 3.50 -6.54 -13.72
N VAL A 138 2.95 -5.47 -14.27
CA VAL A 138 1.62 -5.42 -14.87
C VAL A 138 1.77 -5.38 -16.38
N ARG A 139 1.16 -6.36 -17.05
CA ARG A 139 1.18 -6.49 -18.50
C ARG A 139 -0.23 -6.51 -19.07
N ARG A 140 -0.35 -6.00 -20.28
CA ARG A 140 -1.57 -6.09 -21.10
C ARG A 140 -1.16 -6.18 -22.56
N ASP A 141 -1.74 -7.12 -23.29
CA ASP A 141 -1.49 -7.31 -24.73
C ASP A 141 0.01 -7.40 -25.09
N GLY A 142 0.82 -7.97 -24.18
CA GLY A 142 2.28 -8.13 -24.32
C GLY A 142 3.12 -6.94 -23.83
N GLU A 143 2.52 -5.77 -23.64
CA GLU A 143 3.17 -4.55 -23.16
C GLU A 143 3.25 -4.51 -21.63
N VAL A 144 4.32 -3.95 -21.08
CA VAL A 144 4.47 -3.68 -19.64
C VAL A 144 3.92 -2.29 -19.35
N LEU A 145 2.80 -2.23 -18.62
CA LEU A 145 2.13 -0.97 -18.28
C LEU A 145 2.59 -0.38 -16.94
N GLY A 146 3.18 -1.21 -16.08
CA GLY A 146 3.67 -0.77 -14.78
C GLY A 146 4.57 -1.79 -14.12
N ARG A 147 5.53 -1.30 -13.33
CA ARG A 147 6.43 -2.12 -12.54
C ARG A 147 6.56 -1.54 -11.14
N LEU A 148 6.23 -2.34 -10.14
CA LEU A 148 6.33 -1.97 -8.74
C LEU A 148 7.47 -2.76 -8.08
N PRO A 149 8.67 -2.16 -7.94
CA PRO A 149 9.88 -2.89 -7.57
C PRO A 149 9.83 -3.41 -6.13
N GLY A 150 10.33 -4.63 -5.94
CA GLY A 150 10.83 -5.13 -4.65
C GLY A 150 12.32 -4.83 -4.52
N VAL A 151 12.89 -4.99 -3.32
CA VAL A 151 14.33 -4.79 -3.11
C VAL A 151 15.09 -6.10 -2.97
N PHE A 152 14.40 -7.22 -2.79
CA PHE A 152 15.00 -8.55 -2.72
C PHE A 152 14.99 -9.24 -4.09
N GLY A 153 16.07 -10.00 -4.36
CA GLY A 153 16.23 -10.76 -5.60
C GLY A 153 15.55 -12.14 -5.60
N ASP A 154 14.96 -12.54 -4.48
CA ASP A 154 14.29 -13.83 -4.32
C ASP A 154 12.75 -13.70 -4.35
N ASP A 155 12.08 -14.85 -4.27
CA ASP A 155 10.63 -14.98 -4.25
C ASP A 155 10.08 -15.02 -2.80
N SER A 156 10.92 -14.77 -1.79
CA SER A 156 10.56 -14.88 -0.37
C SER A 156 9.95 -13.57 0.17
N ILE A 157 9.06 -13.69 1.15
CA ILE A 157 8.42 -12.54 1.80
C ILE A 157 8.73 -12.63 3.29
N ARG A 158 9.36 -11.58 3.82
CA ARG A 158 9.70 -11.51 5.24
C ARG A 158 8.43 -11.14 6.02
N THR A 159 8.12 -11.91 7.04
CA THR A 159 6.89 -11.76 7.83
C THR A 159 7.24 -11.69 9.32
N TYR A 160 6.32 -11.16 10.13
CA TYR A 160 6.49 -11.13 11.57
C TYR A 160 6.40 -12.54 12.17
N THR A 161 5.51 -13.39 11.67
CA THR A 161 5.17 -14.66 12.32
C THR A 161 5.46 -15.91 11.51
N GLY A 162 5.74 -15.77 10.21
CA GLY A 162 5.89 -16.91 9.30
C GLY A 162 4.55 -17.57 8.92
N GLU A 163 3.41 -17.04 9.39
CA GLU A 163 2.10 -17.55 9.02
C GLU A 163 1.84 -17.33 7.52
N PRO A 164 1.44 -18.38 6.76
CA PRO A 164 1.21 -18.25 5.32
C PRO A 164 0.18 -17.18 4.94
N GLY A 165 -0.84 -16.99 5.80
CA GLY A 165 -1.85 -15.96 5.61
C GLY A 165 -1.32 -14.53 5.69
N GLU A 166 -0.24 -14.30 6.43
CA GLU A 166 0.45 -13.01 6.50
C GLU A 166 1.15 -12.70 5.15
N ALA A 167 1.89 -13.66 4.61
CA ALA A 167 2.53 -13.52 3.30
C ALA A 167 1.48 -13.32 2.19
N ALA A 168 0.39 -14.10 2.21
CA ALA A 168 -0.71 -13.95 1.26
C ALA A 168 -1.35 -12.56 1.30
N PHE A 169 -1.46 -11.96 2.50
CA PHE A 169 -1.96 -10.61 2.67
C PHE A 169 -1.01 -9.56 2.06
N LEU A 170 0.30 -9.69 2.26
CA LEU A 170 1.28 -8.81 1.64
C LEU A 170 1.30 -8.94 0.10
N VAL A 171 1.12 -10.16 -0.42
CA VAL A 171 0.95 -10.41 -1.86
C VAL A 171 -0.28 -9.70 -2.42
N LEU A 172 -1.41 -9.77 -1.72
CA LEU A 172 -2.63 -9.05 -2.11
C LEU A 172 -2.35 -7.55 -2.24
N LEU A 173 -1.76 -6.94 -1.20
CA LEU A 173 -1.47 -5.51 -1.18
C LEU A 173 -0.55 -5.11 -2.33
N LYS A 174 0.55 -5.84 -2.55
CA LYS A 174 1.51 -5.57 -3.62
C LYS A 174 0.90 -5.68 -5.02
N LYS A 175 0.13 -6.75 -5.28
CA LYS A 175 -0.51 -6.95 -6.59
C LYS A 175 -1.58 -5.88 -6.86
N ALA A 176 -2.35 -5.51 -5.83
CA ALA A 176 -3.33 -4.44 -5.92
C ALA A 176 -2.64 -3.10 -6.25
N GLU A 177 -1.66 -2.69 -5.45
CA GLU A 177 -0.92 -1.43 -5.67
C GLU A 177 -0.23 -1.39 -7.05
N ALA A 178 0.30 -2.53 -7.55
CA ALA A 178 0.89 -2.58 -8.89
C ALA A 178 -0.13 -2.35 -10.02
N LEU A 179 -1.33 -2.95 -9.92
CA LEU A 179 -2.42 -2.71 -10.86
C LEU A 179 -2.93 -1.26 -10.77
N GLU A 180 -3.00 -0.71 -9.57
CA GLU A 180 -3.38 0.68 -9.34
C GLU A 180 -2.33 1.65 -9.90
N LEU A 181 -1.03 1.38 -9.74
CA LEU A 181 0.06 2.10 -10.37
C LEU A 181 -0.11 2.13 -11.89
N ALA A 182 -0.27 0.96 -12.53
CA ALA A 182 -0.42 0.86 -13.97
C ALA A 182 -1.66 1.64 -14.46
N ALA A 183 -2.78 1.54 -13.74
CA ALA A 183 -3.99 2.30 -14.05
C ALA A 183 -3.74 3.81 -13.94
N ASN A 184 -3.09 4.26 -12.87
CA ASN A 184 -2.79 5.67 -12.65
C ASN A 184 -1.82 6.20 -13.71
N THR A 185 -0.77 5.45 -14.09
CA THR A 185 0.17 5.83 -15.16
C THR A 185 -0.57 6.13 -16.45
N VAL A 186 -1.46 5.24 -16.90
CA VAL A 186 -2.25 5.43 -18.12
C VAL A 186 -3.15 6.67 -18.04
N LEU A 187 -3.66 6.99 -16.83
CA LEU A 187 -4.53 8.14 -16.60
C LEU A 187 -3.76 9.47 -16.41
N LEU A 188 -2.49 9.43 -16.00
CA LEU A 188 -1.68 10.63 -15.79
C LEU A 188 -1.36 11.34 -17.11
N ASP A 189 -1.35 10.63 -18.23
CA ASP A 189 -1.14 11.20 -19.57
C ASP A 189 -2.21 12.24 -19.94
N PHE A 190 -3.42 12.14 -19.38
CA PHE A 190 -4.47 13.17 -19.54
C PHE A 190 -4.10 14.52 -18.93
N PHE A 191 -3.04 14.58 -18.11
CA PHE A 191 -2.56 15.80 -17.50
C PHE A 191 -1.34 16.39 -18.20
N GLY A 192 -0.81 15.72 -19.22
CA GLY A 192 0.39 16.10 -19.95
C GLY A 192 1.66 15.97 -19.11
N ASN A 193 2.81 15.97 -19.80
CA ASN A 193 4.13 15.86 -19.16
C ASN A 193 4.64 17.21 -18.61
N GLY A 194 3.81 18.26 -18.68
CA GLY A 194 4.17 19.60 -18.22
C GLY A 194 5.09 20.38 -19.17
N ASP A 195 5.41 19.85 -20.36
CA ASP A 195 6.17 20.54 -21.40
C ASP A 195 5.27 20.86 -22.62
N PRO A 196 4.68 22.07 -22.68
CA PRO A 196 3.89 22.52 -23.82
C PRO A 196 4.67 22.55 -25.14
N ALA A 197 6.01 22.59 -25.09
CA ALA A 197 6.84 22.63 -26.29
C ALA A 197 6.99 21.24 -26.92
N ALA A 198 6.93 20.17 -26.12
CA ALA A 198 7.00 18.79 -26.61
C ALA A 198 5.74 18.37 -27.40
N ASP A 199 4.57 18.89 -27.01
CA ASP A 199 3.27 18.53 -27.62
C ASP A 199 2.80 19.58 -28.66
N GLY A 200 3.70 20.46 -29.13
CA GLY A 200 3.36 21.50 -30.12
C GLY A 200 2.27 22.47 -29.65
N GLY A 201 2.17 22.67 -28.34
CA GLY A 201 1.16 23.53 -27.70
C GLY A 201 -0.25 22.95 -27.68
N ARG A 202 -0.48 21.74 -28.19
CA ARG A 202 -1.79 21.06 -28.08
C ARG A 202 -1.76 20.20 -26.82
N GLY A 203 -2.62 20.52 -25.86
CA GLY A 203 -2.83 19.64 -24.71
C GLY A 203 -3.34 18.25 -25.13
N PRO A 204 -3.39 17.29 -24.20
CA PRO A 204 -3.86 15.94 -24.51
C PRO A 204 -5.29 15.96 -25.07
N ASP A 205 -5.56 15.16 -26.10
CA ASP A 205 -6.90 14.99 -26.64
C ASP A 205 -7.77 14.21 -25.64
N LEU A 206 -8.73 14.91 -25.02
CA LEU A 206 -9.59 14.37 -23.99
C LEU A 206 -10.81 13.63 -24.53
N LEU A 207 -11.13 13.78 -25.83
CA LEU A 207 -12.36 13.28 -26.45
C LEU A 207 -12.08 12.23 -27.55
N GLY A 208 -10.85 12.11 -28.01
CA GLY A 208 -10.44 11.18 -29.05
C GLY A 208 -10.50 9.70 -28.66
N THR A 209 -10.27 8.83 -29.65
CA THR A 209 -10.28 7.37 -29.47
C THR A 209 -9.23 6.90 -28.47
N GLU A 210 -8.04 7.50 -28.48
CA GLU A 210 -6.97 7.16 -27.52
C GLU A 210 -7.40 7.42 -26.07
N ALA A 211 -8.11 8.52 -25.81
CA ALA A 211 -8.66 8.80 -24.50
C ALA A 211 -9.64 7.71 -24.03
N VAL A 212 -10.52 7.25 -24.92
CA VAL A 212 -11.46 6.15 -24.64
C VAL A 212 -10.68 4.86 -24.32
N GLU A 213 -9.68 4.51 -25.14
CA GLU A 213 -8.86 3.31 -24.96
C GLU A 213 -8.09 3.32 -23.63
N ARG A 214 -7.53 4.47 -23.25
CA ARG A 214 -6.84 4.66 -21.97
C ARG A 214 -7.77 4.48 -20.77
N MET A 215 -8.97 5.05 -20.83
CA MET A 215 -9.99 4.86 -19.79
C MET A 215 -10.44 3.40 -19.68
N HIS A 216 -10.57 2.70 -20.81
CA HIS A 216 -10.88 1.27 -20.82
C HIS A 216 -9.77 0.41 -20.22
N THR A 217 -8.51 0.71 -20.57
CA THR A 217 -7.34 0.04 -20.02
C THR A 217 -7.28 0.20 -18.51
N ALA A 218 -7.37 1.45 -18.02
CA ALA A 218 -7.44 1.72 -16.59
C ALA A 218 -8.64 1.02 -15.92
N GLY A 219 -9.81 1.04 -16.57
CA GLY A 219 -11.01 0.41 -16.04
C GLY A 219 -10.89 -1.11 -15.88
N ALA A 220 -10.23 -1.78 -16.83
CA ALA A 220 -9.94 -3.21 -16.75
C ALA A 220 -8.88 -3.55 -15.69
N LEU A 221 -7.84 -2.73 -15.53
CA LEU A 221 -6.84 -2.90 -14.47
C LEU A 221 -7.48 -2.79 -13.08
N LEU A 222 -8.35 -1.79 -12.87
CA LEU A 222 -9.12 -1.65 -11.63
C LEU A 222 -10.11 -2.81 -11.42
N ALA A 223 -10.66 -3.40 -12.49
CA ALA A 223 -11.47 -4.61 -12.38
C ALA A 223 -10.64 -5.80 -11.87
N GLY A 224 -9.35 -5.87 -12.21
CA GLY A 224 -8.39 -6.82 -11.63
C GLY A 224 -8.19 -6.61 -10.13
N VAL A 225 -8.01 -5.37 -9.67
CA VAL A 225 -7.93 -5.06 -8.22
C VAL A 225 -9.20 -5.50 -7.50
N HIS A 226 -10.37 -5.19 -8.07
CA HIS A 226 -11.64 -5.63 -7.51
C HIS A 226 -11.70 -7.17 -7.39
N ARG A 227 -11.23 -7.90 -8.41
CA ARG A 227 -11.16 -9.36 -8.41
C ARG A 227 -10.20 -9.90 -7.34
N LEU A 228 -8.99 -9.35 -7.20
CA LEU A 228 -8.05 -9.73 -6.15
C LEU A 228 -8.70 -9.67 -4.75
N ASN A 229 -9.41 -8.57 -4.47
CA ASN A 229 -10.11 -8.40 -3.20
C ASN A 229 -11.23 -9.43 -2.98
N LEU A 230 -11.91 -9.88 -4.04
CA LEU A 230 -12.95 -10.91 -3.94
C LEU A 230 -12.39 -12.33 -3.78
N ASP A 231 -11.21 -12.59 -4.35
CA ASP A 231 -10.60 -13.91 -4.36
C ASP A 231 -9.78 -14.17 -3.09
N PHE A 232 -9.15 -13.15 -2.50
CA PHE A 232 -8.40 -13.27 -1.24
C PHE A 232 -9.16 -13.99 -0.10
N PRO A 233 -10.41 -13.65 0.24
CA PRO A 233 -11.14 -14.35 1.29
C PRO A 233 -11.54 -15.79 0.91
N ARG A 234 -11.28 -16.23 -0.33
CA ARG A 234 -11.58 -17.57 -0.86
C ARG A 234 -10.33 -18.43 -1.05
N LEU A 235 -9.15 -17.93 -0.69
CA LEU A 235 -7.92 -18.72 -0.69
C LEU A 235 -8.10 -20.01 0.13
N PRO A 236 -7.35 -21.08 -0.21
CA PRO A 236 -7.36 -22.31 0.57
C PRO A 236 -7.09 -22.04 2.05
N ALA A 237 -7.72 -22.79 2.96
CA ALA A 237 -7.63 -22.55 4.40
C ALA A 237 -6.18 -22.46 4.94
N ARG A 238 -5.25 -23.21 4.34
CA ARG A 238 -3.81 -23.19 4.68
C ARG A 238 -3.06 -21.91 4.29
N GLU A 239 -3.63 -21.12 3.38
CA GLU A 239 -3.08 -19.85 2.87
C GLU A 239 -3.92 -18.64 3.30
N GLN A 240 -5.08 -18.88 3.90
CA GLN A 240 -6.01 -17.83 4.28
C GLN A 240 -5.52 -17.09 5.52
N LEU A 241 -5.50 -15.77 5.46
CA LEU A 241 -5.37 -14.94 6.66
C LEU A 241 -6.57 -15.19 7.56
N ARG A 242 -6.34 -15.71 8.77
CA ARG A 242 -7.39 -15.91 9.77
C ARG A 242 -7.72 -14.57 10.44
N THR A 243 -9.00 -14.35 10.73
CA THR A 243 -9.49 -13.07 11.28
C THR A 243 -8.95 -12.79 12.68
N ASP A 244 -8.92 -13.80 13.55
CA ASP A 244 -8.32 -13.76 14.88
C ASP A 244 -6.83 -13.43 14.79
N HIS A 245 -6.08 -14.12 13.92
CA HIS A 245 -4.67 -13.83 13.70
C HIS A 245 -4.44 -12.40 13.19
N PHE A 246 -5.25 -11.91 12.24
CA PHE A 246 -5.16 -10.53 11.80
C PHE A 246 -5.37 -9.53 12.94
N MET A 247 -6.39 -9.76 13.78
CA MET A 247 -6.77 -8.83 14.84
C MET A 247 -5.84 -8.86 16.05
N ASP A 248 -5.45 -10.04 16.50
CA ASP A 248 -4.77 -10.22 17.77
C ASP A 248 -3.25 -10.28 17.61
N VAL A 249 -2.77 -10.58 16.40
CA VAL A 249 -1.34 -10.79 16.14
C VAL A 249 -0.81 -9.79 15.12
N LEU A 250 -1.16 -9.96 13.84
CA LEU A 250 -0.51 -9.24 12.74
C LEU A 250 -0.63 -7.72 12.87
N ARG A 251 -1.84 -7.20 13.07
CA ARG A 251 -2.03 -5.74 13.18
C ARG A 251 -1.39 -5.14 14.42
N GLN A 252 -1.14 -5.93 15.47
CA GLN A 252 -0.56 -5.44 16.72
C GLN A 252 0.94 -5.15 16.57
N PHE A 253 1.57 -5.55 15.46
CA PHE A 253 2.94 -5.10 15.12
C PHE A 253 2.98 -3.64 14.63
N ALA A 254 1.88 -3.09 14.13
CA ALA A 254 1.81 -1.71 13.67
C ALA A 254 1.61 -0.73 14.85
N THR A 255 2.54 -0.75 15.80
CA THR A 255 2.52 0.07 17.02
C THR A 255 3.18 1.43 16.80
N HIS A 256 2.91 2.37 17.70
CA HIS A 256 3.64 3.64 17.74
C HIS A 256 5.08 3.40 18.20
N TRP A 257 6.07 4.00 17.52
CA TRP A 257 7.46 4.08 18.00
C TRP A 257 7.67 5.40 18.75
N SER A 258 6.95 6.45 18.37
CA SER A 258 6.93 7.73 19.07
C SER A 258 5.50 8.21 19.27
N PRO A 259 5.19 8.96 20.35
CA PRO A 259 3.87 9.54 20.52
C PRO A 259 3.46 10.37 19.30
N GLY A 260 2.30 10.05 18.71
CA GLY A 260 1.74 10.77 17.57
C GLY A 260 2.36 10.46 16.20
N ASP A 261 3.27 9.49 16.11
CA ASP A 261 3.73 8.98 14.81
C ASP A 261 2.62 8.17 14.10
N ILE A 262 2.92 7.69 12.88
CA ILE A 262 1.94 7.00 12.04
C ILE A 262 2.48 5.62 11.63
N PRO A 263 1.96 4.54 12.24
CA PRO A 263 2.39 3.18 11.90
C PRO A 263 2.03 2.73 10.48
N PRO A 264 2.71 1.69 9.95
CA PRO A 264 2.37 1.09 8.66
C PRO A 264 0.88 0.73 8.58
N SER A 265 0.22 1.10 7.49
CA SER A 265 -1.18 0.75 7.25
C SER A 265 -1.54 0.77 5.78
N GLY A 266 -2.60 0.06 5.39
CA GLY A 266 -3.13 0.10 4.03
C GLY A 266 -3.64 1.48 3.58
N ALA A 267 -3.85 2.43 4.49
CA ALA A 267 -4.20 3.81 4.14
C ALA A 267 -3.01 4.60 3.54
N GLN A 268 -1.81 4.02 3.55
CA GLN A 268 -0.58 4.57 2.99
C GLN A 268 -0.25 4.00 1.60
N ASP A 269 -1.16 3.20 1.01
CA ASP A 269 -1.09 2.87 -0.41
C ASP A 269 -1.18 4.16 -1.23
N VAL A 270 -0.05 4.58 -1.79
CA VAL A 270 0.07 5.87 -2.49
C VAL A 270 -0.74 5.88 -3.78
N GLU A 271 -0.90 4.73 -4.44
CA GLU A 271 -1.61 4.63 -5.71
C GLU A 271 -3.11 4.74 -5.51
N TYR A 272 -3.60 4.22 -4.39
CA TYR A 272 -4.97 4.45 -3.95
C TYR A 272 -5.25 5.95 -3.72
N LEU A 273 -4.34 6.65 -3.04
CA LEU A 273 -4.45 8.09 -2.76
C LEU A 273 -4.34 8.94 -4.03
N LYS A 274 -3.40 8.62 -4.93
CA LYS A 274 -3.27 9.28 -6.25
C LYS A 274 -4.53 9.12 -7.08
N ARG A 275 -5.11 7.92 -7.11
CA ARG A 275 -6.34 7.65 -7.88
C ARG A 275 -7.50 8.52 -7.43
N ASP A 276 -7.68 8.71 -6.13
CA ASP A 276 -8.72 9.61 -5.60
C ASP A 276 -8.51 11.07 -6.04
N LEU A 277 -7.27 11.53 -6.19
CA LEU A 277 -6.97 12.87 -6.73
C LEU A 277 -7.18 12.95 -8.24
N ILE A 278 -6.76 11.91 -8.98
CA ILE A 278 -6.91 11.81 -10.45
C ILE A 278 -8.39 11.78 -10.83
N LEU A 279 -9.17 10.90 -10.22
CA LEU A 279 -10.60 10.70 -10.54
C LEU A 279 -11.51 11.67 -9.79
N GLY A 280 -11.00 12.32 -8.73
CA GLY A 280 -11.77 13.15 -7.84
C GLY A 280 -12.58 12.33 -6.83
N ILE A 281 -12.80 12.93 -5.66
CA ILE A 281 -13.60 12.35 -4.59
C ILE A 281 -14.41 13.46 -3.89
N ASP A 282 -15.72 13.25 -3.74
CA ASP A 282 -16.57 14.14 -2.94
C ASP A 282 -16.45 13.78 -1.45
N PHE A 283 -15.37 14.25 -0.83
CA PHE A 283 -15.15 14.12 0.61
C PHE A 283 -14.55 15.42 1.18
N PRO A 284 -15.29 16.16 2.03
CA PRO A 284 -14.80 17.42 2.59
C PRO A 284 -13.47 17.27 3.34
N GLY A 285 -12.49 18.11 2.98
CA GLY A 285 -11.17 18.09 3.60
C GLY A 285 -10.35 16.83 3.28
N TYR A 286 -10.66 16.11 2.20
CA TYR A 286 -9.95 14.89 1.82
C TYR A 286 -8.43 15.06 1.77
N PHE A 287 -7.94 16.08 1.07
CA PHE A 287 -6.49 16.27 0.95
C PHE A 287 -5.82 16.61 2.30
N ALA A 288 -6.52 17.27 3.22
CA ALA A 288 -6.01 17.45 4.58
C ALA A 288 -5.87 16.11 5.32
N ALA A 289 -6.79 15.16 5.08
CA ALA A 289 -6.67 13.79 5.59
C ALA A 289 -5.51 13.01 4.95
N VAL A 290 -5.29 13.19 3.64
CA VAL A 290 -4.14 12.63 2.91
C VAL A 290 -2.82 13.18 3.47
N ARG A 291 -2.72 14.49 3.66
CA ARG A 291 -1.53 15.16 4.23
C ARG A 291 -1.17 14.66 5.61
N ARG A 292 -2.14 14.21 6.41
CA ARG A 292 -1.84 13.59 7.71
C ARG A 292 -0.99 12.34 7.55
N GLN A 293 -1.09 11.59 6.45
CA GLN A 293 -0.29 10.38 6.22
C GLN A 293 1.16 10.66 5.81
N PHE A 294 1.51 11.88 5.41
CA PHE A 294 2.81 12.23 4.83
C PHE A 294 4.03 11.79 5.67
N PRO A 295 4.02 11.89 7.01
CA PRO A 295 5.15 11.43 7.84
C PRO A 295 5.50 9.95 7.65
N ALA A 296 4.59 9.12 7.14
CA ALA A 296 4.81 7.68 6.90
C ALA A 296 5.03 7.32 5.42
N LEU A 297 4.99 8.30 4.51
CA LEU A 297 5.21 8.10 3.08
C LEU A 297 6.67 8.35 2.69
N LEU A 298 7.10 7.84 1.54
CA LEU A 298 8.39 8.20 0.94
C LEU A 298 8.39 9.67 0.47
N ALA A 299 9.57 10.26 0.35
CA ALA A 299 9.73 11.63 -0.12
C ALA A 299 9.12 11.87 -1.52
N GLU A 300 9.37 10.95 -2.44
CA GLU A 300 8.82 10.99 -3.81
C GLU A 300 7.30 10.87 -3.85
N GLU A 301 6.71 10.10 -2.94
CA GLU A 301 5.26 9.91 -2.84
C GLU A 301 4.57 11.17 -2.36
N ARG A 302 5.14 11.83 -1.35
CA ARG A 302 4.66 13.14 -0.90
C ARG A 302 4.69 14.15 -2.05
N ALA A 303 5.79 14.20 -2.80
CA ALA A 303 5.93 15.10 -3.93
C ALA A 303 4.89 14.80 -5.03
N ALA A 304 4.65 13.52 -5.34
CA ALA A 304 3.64 13.11 -6.31
C ALA A 304 2.21 13.45 -5.86
N LEU A 305 1.87 13.27 -4.59
CA LEU A 305 0.54 13.66 -4.07
C LEU A 305 0.36 15.18 -4.07
N LEU A 306 1.41 15.94 -3.72
CA LEU A 306 1.38 17.41 -3.78
C LEU A 306 1.19 17.92 -5.22
N SER A 307 1.83 17.30 -6.21
CA SER A 307 1.71 17.72 -7.61
C SER A 307 0.33 17.44 -8.21
N LEU A 308 -0.44 16.53 -7.61
CA LEU A 308 -1.82 16.20 -7.99
C LEU A 308 -2.87 17.01 -7.23
N ALA A 309 -2.55 17.51 -6.04
CA ALA A 309 -3.51 18.11 -5.11
C ALA A 309 -4.33 19.27 -5.70
N ASP A 310 -3.68 20.10 -6.53
CA ASP A 310 -4.27 21.29 -7.12
C ASP A 310 -4.79 21.07 -8.55
N ARG A 311 -4.69 19.83 -9.07
CA ARG A 311 -5.14 19.53 -10.44
C ARG A 311 -6.65 19.33 -10.49
N THR A 312 -7.28 19.80 -11.56
CA THR A 312 -8.67 19.47 -11.87
C THR A 312 -8.80 17.98 -12.21
N SER A 313 -9.72 17.27 -11.57
CA SER A 313 -9.88 15.83 -11.78
C SER A 313 -10.26 15.46 -13.22
N LEU A 314 -9.91 14.25 -13.64
CA LEU A 314 -10.16 13.74 -14.98
C LEU A 314 -11.64 13.84 -15.40
N PRO A 315 -12.64 13.41 -14.59
CA PRO A 315 -14.04 13.52 -15.01
C PRO A 315 -14.49 14.96 -15.23
N ALA A 316 -13.99 15.91 -14.43
CA ALA A 316 -14.31 17.32 -14.60
C ALA A 316 -13.69 17.89 -15.89
N ARG A 317 -12.46 17.49 -16.22
CA ARG A 317 -11.78 17.88 -17.46
C ARG A 317 -12.47 17.34 -18.70
N VAL A 318 -12.82 16.05 -18.71
CA VAL A 318 -13.53 15.42 -19.83
C VAL A 318 -14.90 16.09 -20.01
N LEU A 319 -15.65 16.30 -18.93
CA LEU A 319 -16.95 16.99 -19.00
C LEU A 319 -16.84 18.42 -19.52
N ALA A 320 -15.81 19.17 -19.12
CA ALA A 320 -15.57 20.51 -19.65
C ALA A 320 -15.29 20.47 -21.15
N ALA A 321 -14.41 19.57 -21.62
CA ALA A 321 -14.12 19.42 -23.04
C ALA A 321 -15.36 19.07 -23.87
N VAL A 322 -16.23 18.19 -23.36
CA VAL A 322 -17.53 17.90 -24.01
C VAL A 322 -18.39 19.16 -24.13
N ARG A 323 -18.52 19.94 -23.06
CA ARG A 323 -19.30 21.19 -23.07
C ARG A 323 -18.73 22.21 -24.06
N ASP A 324 -17.41 22.37 -24.09
CA ASP A 324 -16.73 23.31 -24.98
C ASP A 324 -16.87 22.92 -26.46
N SER A 325 -16.90 21.62 -26.76
CA SER A 325 -17.17 21.11 -28.11
C SER A 325 -18.63 21.25 -28.57
N GLY A 326 -19.57 21.50 -27.65
CA GLY A 326 -21.01 21.53 -27.92
C GLY A 326 -21.62 20.15 -28.20
N ALA A 327 -20.89 19.06 -27.98
CA ALA A 327 -21.39 17.69 -28.15
C ALA A 327 -22.44 17.34 -27.08
N ASP A 328 -23.36 16.44 -27.43
CA ASP A 328 -24.31 15.88 -26.46
C ASP A 328 -23.56 14.99 -25.44
N PRO A 329 -23.56 15.33 -24.14
CA PRO A 329 -22.88 14.55 -23.12
C PRO A 329 -23.35 13.09 -23.06
N ALA A 330 -24.65 12.82 -23.29
CA ALA A 330 -25.19 11.47 -23.21
C ALA A 330 -24.71 10.55 -24.34
N ARG A 331 -24.20 11.13 -25.44
CA ARG A 331 -23.75 10.42 -26.66
C ARG A 331 -22.26 10.54 -26.91
N THR A 332 -21.50 11.08 -25.97
CA THR A 332 -20.06 11.27 -26.14
C THR A 332 -19.27 10.06 -25.61
N PRO A 333 -18.49 9.34 -26.46
CA PRO A 333 -17.78 8.13 -26.07
C PRO A 333 -16.83 8.30 -24.88
N ALA A 334 -16.00 9.34 -24.88
CA ALA A 334 -15.06 9.62 -23.80
C ALA A 334 -15.77 9.84 -22.45
N LEU A 335 -16.94 10.47 -22.46
CA LEU A 335 -17.71 10.69 -21.23
C LEU A 335 -18.34 9.40 -20.71
N ALA A 336 -18.86 8.55 -21.60
CA ALA A 336 -19.39 7.24 -21.25
C ALA A 336 -18.27 6.31 -20.72
N ALA A 337 -17.09 6.30 -21.35
CA ALA A 337 -15.93 5.55 -20.88
C ALA A 337 -15.46 6.03 -19.50
N CYS A 338 -15.39 7.35 -19.30
CA CYS A 338 -15.05 7.95 -18.00
C CYS A 338 -16.06 7.56 -16.91
N TYR A 339 -17.35 7.54 -17.26
CA TYR A 339 -18.39 7.07 -16.34
C TYR A 339 -18.18 5.61 -15.93
N PHE A 340 -17.91 4.69 -16.86
CA PHE A 340 -17.64 3.29 -16.52
C PHE A 340 -16.35 3.09 -15.72
N LEU A 341 -15.33 3.92 -15.96
CA LEU A 341 -14.11 3.96 -15.14
C LEU A 341 -14.43 4.33 -13.67
N LEU A 342 -15.29 5.33 -13.45
CA LEU A 342 -15.73 5.72 -12.10
C LEU A 342 -16.54 4.61 -11.42
N GLN A 343 -17.40 3.93 -12.16
CA GLN A 343 -18.18 2.80 -11.65
C GLN A 343 -17.26 1.64 -11.21
N VAL A 344 -16.19 1.33 -11.95
CA VAL A 344 -15.24 0.32 -11.49
C VAL A 344 -14.41 0.78 -10.29
N ASN A 345 -13.99 2.04 -10.24
CA ASN A 345 -13.33 2.59 -9.05
C ASN A 345 -14.21 2.47 -7.78
N ALA A 346 -15.51 2.73 -7.92
CA ALA A 346 -16.47 2.54 -6.83
C ALA A 346 -16.58 1.06 -6.40
N ARG A 347 -16.53 0.10 -7.33
CA ARG A 347 -16.52 -1.35 -7.01
C ARG A 347 -15.23 -1.81 -6.34
N VAL A 348 -14.07 -1.27 -6.72
CA VAL A 348 -12.79 -1.51 -6.01
C VAL A 348 -12.91 -1.07 -4.56
N SER A 349 -13.44 0.14 -4.35
CA SER A 349 -13.66 0.67 -3.00
C SER A 349 -14.66 -0.17 -2.19
N ALA A 350 -15.69 -0.69 -2.83
CA ALA A 350 -16.68 -1.56 -2.19
C ALA A 350 -16.07 -2.92 -1.80
N SER A 351 -15.23 -3.54 -2.64
CA SER A 351 -14.56 -4.79 -2.28
C SER A 351 -13.48 -4.59 -1.22
N HIS A 352 -12.77 -3.47 -1.23
CA HIS A 352 -11.87 -3.10 -0.12
C HIS A 352 -12.64 -2.93 1.19
N PHE A 353 -13.77 -2.21 1.18
CA PHE A 353 -14.63 -2.08 2.36
C PHE A 353 -15.15 -3.43 2.84
N MET A 354 -15.51 -4.35 1.94
CA MET A 354 -15.90 -5.71 2.29
C MET A 354 -14.78 -6.46 3.03
N LEU A 355 -13.53 -6.35 2.58
CA LEU A 355 -12.39 -6.93 3.28
C LEU A 355 -12.23 -6.33 4.68
N THR A 356 -12.27 -5.01 4.80
CA THR A 356 -12.20 -4.34 6.12
C THR A 356 -13.37 -4.77 7.01
N GLU A 357 -14.57 -4.92 6.46
CA GLU A 357 -15.71 -5.39 7.23
C GLU A 357 -15.52 -6.84 7.72
N LYS A 358 -15.01 -7.75 6.86
CA LYS A 358 -14.75 -9.16 7.21
C LYS A 358 -13.66 -9.31 8.27
N TYR A 359 -12.56 -8.59 8.12
CA TYR A 359 -11.35 -8.79 8.94
C TYR A 359 -11.30 -7.87 10.17
N LEU A 360 -12.03 -6.76 10.16
CA LEU A 360 -11.94 -5.74 11.22
C LEU A 360 -13.30 -5.44 11.86
N PHE A 361 -14.26 -4.90 11.10
CA PHE A 361 -15.46 -4.31 11.72
C PHE A 361 -16.47 -5.33 12.25
N LYS A 362 -16.83 -6.38 11.48
CA LYS A 362 -17.74 -7.43 11.97
C LYS A 362 -17.18 -8.15 13.20
N PRO A 363 -15.92 -8.62 13.19
CA PRO A 363 -15.34 -9.29 14.35
C PRO A 363 -15.23 -8.36 15.56
N HIS A 364 -14.90 -7.08 15.36
CA HIS A 364 -14.90 -6.10 16.45
C HIS A 364 -16.29 -5.95 17.09
N ARG A 365 -17.35 -5.77 16.31
CA ARG A 365 -18.72 -5.66 16.85
C ARG A 365 -19.12 -6.90 17.65
N GLN A 366 -18.80 -8.09 17.14
CA GLN A 366 -19.06 -9.35 17.85
C GLN A 366 -18.33 -9.41 19.20
N ARG A 367 -17.11 -8.88 19.28
CA ARG A 367 -16.34 -8.82 20.53
C ARG A 367 -16.91 -7.79 21.51
N GLU A 368 -17.32 -6.62 21.03
CA GLU A 368 -18.00 -5.63 21.87
C GLU A 368 -19.31 -6.18 22.45
N GLU A 369 -20.12 -6.85 21.62
CA GLU A 369 -21.35 -7.53 22.05
C GLU A 369 -21.07 -8.63 23.10
N ALA A 370 -19.93 -9.30 22.98
CA ALA A 370 -19.47 -10.30 23.95
C ALA A 370 -18.78 -9.71 25.20
N GLY A 371 -18.64 -8.38 25.29
CA GLY A 371 -17.98 -7.71 26.41
C GLY A 371 -16.47 -7.96 26.50
N LEU A 372 -15.83 -8.33 25.39
CA LEU A 372 -14.38 -8.54 25.32
C LEU A 372 -13.63 -7.20 25.25
N PRO A 373 -12.44 -7.10 25.86
CA PRO A 373 -11.65 -5.86 25.84
C PRO A 373 -11.18 -5.50 24.42
N ASP A 374 -10.89 -4.21 24.23
CA ASP A 374 -10.27 -3.72 23.00
C ASP A 374 -8.83 -4.25 22.85
N GLY A 375 -8.26 -4.12 21.64
CA GLY A 375 -6.90 -4.57 21.34
C GLY A 375 -5.87 -3.91 22.26
N PRO A 376 -4.86 -4.67 22.74
CA PRO A 376 -3.96 -4.19 23.80
C PRO A 376 -3.06 -3.03 23.36
N LEU A 377 -2.69 -2.99 22.08
CA LEU A 377 -1.80 -1.97 21.52
C LEU A 377 -2.46 -1.15 20.42
N VAL A 378 -3.10 -1.84 19.49
CA VAL A 378 -3.81 -1.24 18.37
C VAL A 378 -5.30 -1.48 18.57
N SER A 379 -6.04 -0.39 18.79
CA SER A 379 -7.50 -0.41 18.97
C SER A 379 -8.19 -1.16 17.85
N HIS A 380 -9.08 -2.09 18.19
CA HIS A 380 -9.94 -2.79 17.26
C HIS A 380 -10.95 -1.87 16.58
N GLN A 381 -11.31 -0.75 17.23
CA GLN A 381 -12.23 0.25 16.71
C GLN A 381 -11.58 1.19 15.70
N ALA A 382 -10.48 1.83 16.11
CA ALA A 382 -9.88 2.94 15.38
C ALA A 382 -8.70 2.52 14.50
N GLY A 383 -8.08 1.37 14.82
CA GLY A 383 -6.84 0.92 14.20
C GLY A 383 -5.70 1.91 14.36
N THR A 384 -4.68 1.77 13.52
CA THR A 384 -3.48 2.62 13.53
C THR A 384 -3.70 3.98 12.88
N THR A 385 -4.76 4.11 12.08
CA THR A 385 -5.05 5.30 11.26
C THR A 385 -6.10 6.21 11.88
N GLY A 386 -6.79 5.75 12.93
CA GLY A 386 -7.97 6.43 13.48
C GLY A 386 -9.21 6.35 12.56
N ILE A 387 -9.15 5.62 11.45
CA ILE A 387 -10.26 5.52 10.49
C ILE A 387 -11.26 4.47 10.97
N VAL A 388 -12.34 4.94 11.58
CA VAL A 388 -13.48 4.10 11.99
C VAL A 388 -14.38 3.73 10.80
N GLU A 389 -15.22 2.70 10.97
CA GLU A 389 -16.13 2.17 9.94
C GLU A 389 -16.99 3.26 9.27
N ARG A 390 -17.56 4.18 10.07
CA ARG A 390 -18.37 5.29 9.55
C ARG A 390 -17.58 6.19 8.59
N THR A 391 -16.31 6.46 8.89
CA THR A 391 -15.45 7.27 8.03
C THR A 391 -15.15 6.52 6.73
N LEU A 392 -14.85 5.22 6.80
CA LEU A 392 -14.61 4.42 5.60
C LEU A 392 -15.85 4.30 4.71
N ARG A 393 -17.05 4.19 5.30
CA ARG A 393 -18.32 4.24 4.57
C ARG A 393 -18.54 5.59 3.87
N ARG A 394 -18.24 6.71 4.54
CA ARG A 394 -18.32 8.04 3.91
C ARG A 394 -17.33 8.21 2.76
N LEU A 395 -16.13 7.63 2.85
CA LEU A 395 -15.16 7.62 1.75
C LEU A 395 -15.69 6.80 0.56
N LEU A 396 -16.28 5.62 0.84
CA LEU A 396 -16.94 4.80 -0.18
C LEU A 396 -18.06 5.58 -0.90
N ASP A 397 -18.90 6.27 -0.16
CA ASP A 397 -19.98 7.08 -0.72
C ASP A 397 -19.45 8.32 -1.47
N GLY A 398 -18.37 8.92 -1.00
CA GLY A 398 -17.69 10.03 -1.66
C GLY A 398 -17.18 9.67 -3.06
N ARG A 399 -16.73 8.43 -3.28
CA ARG A 399 -16.28 7.96 -4.61
C ARG A 399 -17.41 7.66 -5.59
N LYS A 400 -18.63 7.46 -5.09
CA LYS A 400 -19.84 7.32 -5.93
C LYS A 400 -20.41 8.67 -6.34
N ARG A 401 -20.09 9.74 -5.60
CA ARG A 401 -20.57 11.10 -5.86
C ARG A 401 -19.54 11.82 -6.72
N HIS A 402 -19.82 11.88 -8.03
CA HIS A 402 -18.93 12.46 -9.03
C HIS A 402 -19.68 13.34 -10.04
N ALA A 403 -18.95 14.14 -10.83
CA ALA A 403 -19.54 15.07 -11.79
C ALA A 403 -20.43 14.41 -12.86
N LEU A 404 -20.27 13.10 -13.08
CA LEU A 404 -20.99 12.33 -14.10
C LEU A 404 -22.24 11.58 -13.57
N THR A 405 -22.71 11.84 -12.36
CA THR A 405 -23.90 11.14 -11.79
C THR A 405 -25.19 11.41 -12.54
N PHE A 406 -25.27 12.48 -13.35
CA PHE A 406 -26.41 12.71 -14.23
C PHE A 406 -26.62 11.60 -15.27
N LEU A 407 -25.59 10.77 -15.53
CA LEU A 407 -25.67 9.60 -16.40
C LEU A 407 -26.28 8.37 -15.70
N ASP A 408 -26.48 8.38 -14.38
CA ASP A 408 -27.03 7.23 -13.64
C ASP A 408 -28.46 6.85 -14.07
N GLY A 409 -29.20 7.80 -14.65
CA GLY A 409 -30.56 7.58 -15.17
C GLY A 409 -30.62 7.23 -16.67
N ALA A 410 -29.49 7.20 -17.37
CA ALA A 410 -29.47 6.89 -18.80
C ALA A 410 -29.59 5.39 -19.08
N ASP A 411 -29.99 5.01 -20.30
CA ASP A 411 -30.04 3.60 -20.70
C ASP A 411 -28.63 3.00 -20.67
N ARG A 412 -28.45 1.97 -19.82
CA ARG A 412 -27.13 1.37 -19.59
C ARG A 412 -26.60 0.69 -20.86
N GLY A 413 -27.47 0.11 -21.68
CA GLY A 413 -27.09 -0.53 -22.94
C GLY A 413 -26.60 0.48 -23.97
N GLU A 414 -27.26 1.63 -24.08
CA GLU A 414 -26.85 2.75 -24.92
C GLU A 414 -25.52 3.35 -24.46
N LEU A 415 -25.31 3.54 -23.15
CA LEU A 415 -24.04 4.01 -22.62
C LEU A 415 -22.90 3.03 -22.92
N LEU A 416 -23.12 1.72 -22.75
CA LEU A 416 -22.11 0.70 -23.09
C LEU A 416 -21.74 0.76 -24.58
N ARG A 417 -22.73 0.84 -25.48
CA ARG A 417 -22.48 1.00 -26.92
C ARG A 417 -21.75 2.30 -27.24
N THR A 418 -22.13 3.40 -26.59
CA THR A 418 -21.50 4.72 -26.76
C THR A 418 -20.04 4.70 -26.30
N ALA A 419 -19.75 4.03 -25.18
CA ALA A 419 -18.38 3.84 -24.71
C ALA A 419 -17.57 2.90 -25.63
N GLY A 420 -18.21 2.10 -26.49
CA GLY A 420 -17.52 1.06 -27.26
C GLY A 420 -17.21 -0.19 -26.44
N LEU A 421 -18.00 -0.46 -25.40
CA LEU A 421 -17.86 -1.61 -24.51
C LEU A 421 -18.86 -2.71 -24.84
N ALA A 422 -18.39 -3.96 -24.94
CA ALA A 422 -19.25 -5.15 -25.03
C ALA A 422 -19.97 -5.44 -23.70
N GLY A 423 -19.45 -4.91 -22.59
CA GLY A 423 -20.02 -5.03 -21.25
C GLY A 423 -19.21 -4.21 -20.25
N GLU A 424 -19.67 -4.12 -19.01
CA GLU A 424 -18.90 -3.45 -17.96
C GLU A 424 -17.53 -4.11 -17.78
N HIS A 425 -16.54 -3.30 -17.37
CA HIS A 425 -15.24 -3.82 -16.98
C HIS A 425 -15.41 -4.92 -15.92
N ARG A 426 -14.96 -6.14 -16.22
CA ARG A 426 -14.92 -7.26 -15.29
C ARG A 426 -13.66 -8.04 -15.60
N ALA A 427 -13.01 -8.54 -14.55
CA ALA A 427 -11.90 -9.46 -14.68
C ALA A 427 -12.29 -10.79 -14.05
N SER A 428 -11.89 -11.90 -14.66
CA SER A 428 -11.82 -13.21 -14.01
C SER A 428 -10.52 -13.32 -13.19
N SER A 429 -10.41 -14.37 -12.38
CA SER A 429 -9.17 -14.66 -11.65
C SER A 429 -8.03 -14.95 -12.63
N GLU A 430 -8.31 -15.70 -13.71
CA GLU A 430 -7.35 -16.00 -14.77
C GLU A 430 -6.85 -14.73 -15.48
N ASP A 431 -7.76 -13.82 -15.85
CA ASP A 431 -7.38 -12.52 -16.43
C ASP A 431 -6.46 -11.75 -15.47
N THR A 432 -6.77 -11.79 -14.18
CA THR A 432 -6.03 -11.04 -13.15
C THR A 432 -4.62 -11.60 -12.96
N ASP A 433 -4.47 -12.93 -12.92
CA ASP A 433 -3.16 -13.59 -12.85
C ASP A 433 -2.35 -13.46 -14.15
N ALA A 434 -3.03 -13.28 -15.29
CA ALA A 434 -2.37 -12.91 -16.55
C ALA A 434 -1.88 -11.45 -16.53
N MET A 435 -2.66 -10.54 -15.94
CA MET A 435 -2.34 -9.10 -15.88
C MET A 435 -1.18 -8.79 -14.93
N VAL A 436 -1.13 -9.38 -13.74
CA VAL A 436 -0.10 -9.04 -12.73
C VAL A 436 0.68 -10.26 -12.25
N ARG A 437 2.00 -10.22 -12.41
CA ARG A 437 2.91 -11.32 -12.06
C ARG A 437 4.10 -10.83 -11.28
N PHE A 438 4.64 -11.69 -10.43
CA PHE A 438 5.96 -11.45 -9.86
C PHE A 438 7.04 -11.82 -10.86
N THR A 439 8.00 -10.92 -11.05
CA THR A 439 9.19 -11.15 -11.84
C THR A 439 10.38 -11.31 -10.91
N ARG A 440 11.25 -12.28 -11.19
CA ARG A 440 12.57 -12.31 -10.56
C ARG A 440 13.33 -11.05 -10.95
N GLN A 441 13.96 -10.42 -9.96
CA GLN A 441 14.85 -9.30 -10.22
C GLN A 441 16.03 -9.85 -11.04
N VAL A 442 16.09 -9.51 -12.31
CA VAL A 442 17.34 -9.59 -13.07
C VAL A 442 18.08 -8.32 -12.68
N ASP A 443 19.27 -8.46 -12.09
CA ASP A 443 20.08 -7.35 -11.59
C ASP A 443 20.07 -6.18 -12.59
N ILE A 444 19.45 -5.08 -12.20
CA ILE A 444 19.62 -3.82 -12.90
C ILE A 444 20.86 -3.19 -12.27
N ALA A 445 21.94 -3.23 -13.04
CA ALA A 445 23.28 -2.73 -12.71
C ALA A 445 23.31 -1.25 -12.32
#